data_AF-A0A8J2MEQ5-F1
#
_entry.id   AF-A0A8J2MEQ5-F1
#
_cell.length_a   1.000
_cell.length_b   1.000
_cell.length_c   1.000
_cell.angle_alpha   90.00
_cell.angle_beta   90.00
_cell.angle_gamma   90.00
#
_symmetry.space_group_name_H-M   'P 1'
#
loop_
_entity.id
_entity.type
_entity.pdbx_description
1 polymer ?
#
loop_
_entity_poly.entity_id
_entity_poly.type
_entity_poly.pdbx_seq_one_letter_code
_entity_poly.pdbx_strand_id
1 'polypeptide(L)'
;MQEERISCLACGSLDSLNICPRCGLAYCCVKCYRSEQHRECSESFYRECIEQELRLRGDAQKSPKTFEEFMNEQVVKDLPIDTEIPGSSDHMMDSDDDDDNDDNVDSYLEKIKNICASEYQSSEERELDRQLTLLGVGTDNDSLLSSLTDIEKKSFTLFYNKLLEQEANLGRSVFTKKQEPK
;
A
#
# COMPACT_ATOMS: atom_id res chain seq x y z
N MET A 1 -33.56 -29.30 -48.15
CA MET A 1 -33.11 -28.15 -47.34
C MET A 1 -32.16 -28.72 -46.30
N GLN A 2 -30.87 -28.39 -46.36
CA GLN A 2 -29.90 -28.90 -45.39
C GLN A 2 -30.02 -28.07 -44.11
N GLU A 3 -30.38 -28.70 -43.00
CA GLU A 3 -30.30 -28.07 -41.67
C GLU A 3 -28.83 -28.04 -41.26
N GLU A 4 -28.21 -26.86 -41.30
CA GLU A 4 -26.89 -26.65 -40.73
C GLU A 4 -27.00 -26.76 -39.20
N ARG A 5 -26.59 -27.91 -38.66
CA ARG A 5 -26.53 -28.13 -37.22
C ARG A 5 -25.36 -27.34 -36.64
N ILE A 6 -25.68 -26.32 -35.84
CA ILE A 6 -24.70 -25.55 -35.09
C ILE A 6 -24.12 -26.45 -33.99
N SER A 7 -22.78 -26.49 -33.89
CA SER A 7 -22.05 -27.26 -32.88
C SER A 7 -21.02 -26.40 -32.16
N CYS A 8 -20.57 -26.84 -30.99
CA CYS A 8 -19.53 -26.18 -30.24
C CYS A 8 -18.23 -26.15 -31.05
N LEU A 9 -17.68 -24.96 -31.27
CA LEU A 9 -16.43 -24.78 -32.01
C LEU A 9 -15.30 -25.66 -31.45
N ALA A 10 -15.12 -25.64 -30.13
CA ALA A 10 -13.97 -26.28 -29.49
C ALA A 10 -14.06 -27.80 -29.35
N CYS A 11 -15.25 -28.35 -29.11
CA CYS A 11 -15.42 -29.78 -28.77
C CYS A 11 -16.46 -30.53 -29.62
N GLY A 12 -17.16 -29.85 -30.53
CA GLY A 12 -18.18 -30.45 -31.40
C GLY A 12 -19.49 -30.85 -30.71
N SER A 13 -19.66 -30.58 -29.41
CA SER A 13 -20.91 -30.83 -28.68
C SER A 13 -22.10 -30.13 -29.36
N LEU A 14 -23.25 -30.79 -29.39
CA LEU A 14 -24.52 -30.19 -29.83
C LEU A 14 -25.38 -29.70 -28.65
N ASP A 15 -25.00 -30.07 -27.42
CA ASP A 15 -25.74 -29.73 -26.22
C ASP A 15 -25.28 -28.41 -25.59
N SER A 16 -26.24 -27.69 -24.99
CA SER A 16 -26.03 -26.51 -24.14
C SER A 16 -25.22 -25.39 -24.80
N LEU A 17 -25.49 -25.12 -26.08
CA LEU A 17 -24.76 -24.14 -26.87
C LEU A 17 -25.14 -22.71 -26.50
N ASN A 18 -24.11 -21.89 -26.29
CA ASN A 18 -24.17 -20.44 -26.19
C ASN A 18 -23.49 -19.83 -27.42
N ILE A 19 -23.94 -18.67 -27.87
CA ILE A 19 -23.39 -17.98 -29.04
C ILE A 19 -22.58 -16.77 -28.59
N CYS A 20 -21.34 -16.65 -29.06
CA CYS A 20 -20.53 -15.47 -28.78
C CYS A 20 -21.13 -14.24 -29.49
N PRO A 21 -21.42 -13.13 -28.78
CA PRO A 21 -21.99 -11.93 -29.40
C PRO A 21 -21.00 -11.17 -30.30
N ARG A 22 -19.70 -11.48 -30.23
CA ARG A 22 -18.66 -10.81 -31.02
C ARG A 22 -18.45 -11.45 -32.39
N CYS A 23 -18.40 -12.78 -32.45
CA CYS A 23 -18.07 -13.53 -33.67
C CYS A 23 -19.19 -14.47 -34.14
N GLY A 24 -20.25 -14.68 -33.35
CA GLY A 24 -21.38 -15.56 -33.71
C GLY A 24 -21.10 -17.06 -33.57
N LEU A 25 -19.92 -17.46 -33.07
CA LEU A 25 -19.55 -18.87 -32.92
C LEU A 25 -20.17 -19.48 -31.67
N ALA A 26 -20.55 -20.76 -31.74
CA ALA A 26 -21.17 -21.48 -30.65
C ALA A 26 -20.16 -22.18 -29.72
N TYR A 27 -20.42 -22.18 -28.42
CA TYR A 27 -19.62 -22.86 -27.40
C TYR A 27 -20.52 -23.45 -26.30
N CYS A 28 -20.17 -24.60 -25.73
CA CYS A 28 -21.02 -25.26 -24.72
C CYS A 28 -20.72 -24.83 -23.27
N CYS A 29 -19.53 -24.29 -23.00
CA CYS A 29 -19.12 -23.89 -21.65
C CYS A 29 -17.96 -22.88 -21.67
N VAL A 30 -17.64 -22.30 -20.51
CA VAL A 30 -16.54 -21.33 -20.36
C VAL A 30 -15.18 -21.91 -20.78
N LYS A 31 -14.93 -23.20 -20.58
CA LYS A 31 -13.68 -23.84 -21.05
C LYS A 31 -13.58 -23.80 -22.58
N CYS A 32 -14.68 -24.03 -23.28
CA CYS A 32 -14.73 -23.94 -24.74
C CYS A 32 -14.66 -22.49 -25.23
N TYR A 33 -15.27 -21.55 -24.50
CA TYR A 33 -15.15 -20.12 -24.76
C TYR A 33 -13.69 -19.61 -24.69
N ARG A 34 -12.89 -20.17 -23.78
CA ARG A 34 -11.46 -19.84 -23.58
C ARG A 34 -10.50 -20.74 -24.36
N SER A 35 -11.01 -21.57 -25.27
CA SER A 35 -10.17 -22.47 -26.07
C SER A 35 -9.34 -21.68 -27.08
N GLU A 36 -8.26 -22.28 -27.61
CA GLU A 36 -7.42 -21.65 -28.64
C GLU A 36 -8.23 -21.22 -29.87
N GLN A 37 -9.28 -21.97 -30.21
CA GLN A 37 -10.13 -21.71 -31.36
C GLN A 37 -11.01 -20.46 -31.19
N HIS A 38 -11.24 -20.02 -29.94
CA HIS A 38 -12.02 -18.83 -29.61
C HIS A 38 -11.18 -17.79 -28.83
N ARG A 39 -9.85 -17.88 -28.96
CA ARG A 39 -8.90 -17.09 -28.17
C ARG A 39 -9.06 -15.59 -28.38
N GLU A 40 -9.19 -15.17 -29.63
CA GLU A 40 -9.25 -13.74 -30.02
C GLU A 40 -10.37 -12.98 -29.30
N CYS A 41 -11.61 -13.51 -29.32
CA CYS A 41 -12.74 -12.90 -28.64
C CYS A 41 -12.65 -13.00 -27.11
N SER A 42 -12.08 -14.10 -26.60
CA SER A 42 -11.91 -14.27 -25.16
C SER A 42 -10.87 -13.30 -24.58
N GLU A 43 -9.72 -13.17 -25.23
CA GLU A 43 -8.64 -12.27 -24.83
C GLU A 43 -9.00 -10.80 -25.04
N SER A 44 -9.66 -10.46 -26.16
CA SER A 44 -10.11 -9.08 -26.39
C SER A 44 -11.08 -8.63 -25.30
N PHE A 45 -12.04 -9.49 -24.92
CA PHE A 45 -12.97 -9.22 -23.83
C PHE A 45 -12.25 -9.03 -22.49
N TYR A 46 -11.33 -9.94 -22.14
CA TYR A 46 -10.56 -9.80 -20.89
C TYR A 46 -9.72 -8.53 -20.88
N ARG A 47 -9.06 -8.20 -22.00
CA ARG A 47 -8.27 -6.98 -22.13
C ARG A 47 -9.12 -5.73 -21.95
N GLU A 48 -10.28 -5.66 -22.63
CA GLU A 48 -11.21 -4.53 -22.51
C GLU A 48 -11.72 -4.37 -21.07
N CYS A 49 -12.06 -5.46 -20.38
CA CYS A 49 -12.46 -5.40 -18.98
C CYS A 49 -11.34 -4.84 -18.10
N ILE A 50 -10.10 -5.28 -18.28
CA ILE A 50 -8.94 -4.78 -17.52
C ILE A 50 -8.68 -3.31 -17.84
N GLU A 51 -8.67 -2.93 -19.12
CA GLU A 51 -8.48 -1.54 -19.55
C GLU A 51 -9.57 -0.63 -18.97
N GLN A 52 -10.82 -1.08 -18.95
CA GLN A 52 -11.93 -0.33 -18.38
C GLN A 52 -11.78 -0.16 -16.87
N GLU A 53 -11.45 -1.23 -16.13
CA GLU A 53 -11.18 -1.14 -14.69
C GLU A 53 -9.99 -0.23 -14.36
N LEU A 54 -8.92 -0.29 -15.16
CA LEU A 54 -7.76 0.58 -15.01
C LEU A 54 -8.11 2.05 -15.26
N ARG A 55 -8.94 2.36 -16.26
CA ARG A 55 -9.44 3.73 -16.51
C ARG A 55 -10.31 4.23 -15.36
N LEU A 56 -11.23 3.40 -14.88
CA LEU A 56 -12.08 3.73 -13.73
C LEU A 56 -11.26 3.95 -12.45
N ARG A 57 -10.14 3.24 -12.28
CA ARG A 57 -9.16 3.51 -11.22
C ARG A 57 -8.39 4.81 -11.47
N GLY A 58 -7.92 5.05 -12.69
CA GLY A 58 -7.09 6.20 -13.05
C GLY A 58 -7.78 7.55 -12.85
N ASP A 59 -9.08 7.63 -13.13
CA ASP A 59 -9.84 8.89 -12.99
C ASP A 59 -10.30 9.17 -11.54
N ALA A 60 -10.27 8.17 -10.66
CA ALA A 60 -10.77 8.27 -9.27
C ALA A 60 -9.69 8.14 -8.19
N GLN A 61 -8.48 7.71 -8.52
CA GLN A 61 -7.38 7.64 -7.56
C GLN A 61 -6.56 8.92 -7.58
N LYS A 62 -6.64 9.67 -6.48
CA LYS A 62 -5.53 10.51 -6.02
C LYS A 62 -4.26 9.66 -6.14
N SER A 63 -3.15 10.28 -6.55
CA SER A 63 -1.83 9.63 -6.56
C SER A 63 -1.65 8.80 -5.29
N PRO A 64 -1.05 7.60 -5.37
CA PRO A 64 -0.71 6.85 -4.17
C PRO A 64 0.01 7.79 -3.20
N LYS A 65 -0.42 7.77 -1.94
CA LYS A 65 0.14 8.65 -0.93
C LYS A 65 1.59 8.23 -0.74
N THR A 66 2.49 9.20 -0.72
CA THR A 66 3.87 8.84 -0.40
C THR A 66 3.93 8.31 1.03
N PHE A 67 4.90 7.44 1.32
CA PHE A 67 5.09 6.95 2.68
C PHE A 67 5.32 8.09 3.67
N GLU A 68 5.99 9.16 3.23
CA GLU A 68 6.17 10.41 3.98
C GLU A 68 4.84 11.10 4.31
N GLU A 69 3.95 11.28 3.33
CA GLU A 69 2.61 11.83 3.54
C GLU A 69 1.79 10.98 4.53
N PHE A 70 1.89 9.66 4.42
CA PHE A 70 1.21 8.74 5.32
C PHE A 70 1.72 8.87 6.77
N MET A 71 3.04 8.94 6.96
CA MET A 71 3.63 9.12 8.29
C MET A 71 3.21 10.46 8.91
N ASN A 72 3.25 11.55 8.15
CA ASN A 72 2.81 12.87 8.62
C ASN A 72 1.34 12.88 9.06
N GLU A 73 0.44 12.15 8.37
CA GLU A 73 -0.95 12.02 8.78
C GLU A 73 -1.17 11.16 10.04
N GLN A 74 -0.33 10.14 10.27
CA GLN A 74 -0.44 9.29 11.46
C GLN A 74 0.10 10.00 12.72
N VAL A 75 1.14 10.83 12.59
CA VAL A 75 1.69 11.62 13.71
C VAL A 75 0.67 12.62 14.27
N VAL A 76 -0.24 13.13 13.44
CA VAL A 76 -1.30 14.09 13.83
C VAL A 76 -2.52 13.41 14.47
N LYS A 77 -2.66 12.09 14.30
CA LYS A 77 -3.75 11.32 14.91
C LYS A 77 -3.18 10.57 16.09
N ASP A 78 -3.21 11.21 17.25
CA ASP A 78 -2.87 10.65 18.57
C ASP A 78 -3.15 9.15 18.64
N LEU A 79 -2.11 8.35 18.41
CA LEU A 79 -2.05 7.01 18.92
C LEU A 79 -1.66 7.18 20.38
N PRO A 80 -2.47 6.70 21.35
CA PRO A 80 -1.94 6.40 22.66
C PRO A 80 -0.84 5.37 22.41
N ILE A 81 0.40 5.83 22.44
CA ILE A 81 1.58 4.97 22.49
C ILE A 81 1.58 4.39 23.91
N ASP A 82 0.67 3.43 24.15
CA ASP A 82 0.84 2.44 25.21
C ASP A 82 1.91 1.44 24.73
N THR A 83 3.11 1.93 24.43
CA THR A 83 4.30 1.10 24.56
C THR A 83 4.68 1.13 26.02
N GLU A 84 4.11 0.22 26.79
CA GLU A 84 4.90 -0.41 27.85
C GLU A 84 6.12 -1.00 27.14
N ILE A 85 7.26 -0.29 27.19
CA ILE A 85 8.56 -0.76 26.72
C ILE A 85 9.13 -1.63 27.85
N PRO A 86 9.12 -2.97 27.76
CA PRO A 86 9.74 -3.82 28.77
C PRO A 86 11.24 -3.79 28.47
N GLY A 87 11.98 -2.95 29.19
CA GLY A 87 13.43 -2.86 29.07
C GLY A 87 14.02 -1.45 28.93
N SER A 88 13.22 -0.38 29.09
CA SER A 88 13.82 0.92 29.44
C SER A 88 14.46 0.74 30.81
N SER A 89 15.79 0.62 30.83
CA SER A 89 16.56 0.56 32.07
C SER A 89 16.20 1.77 32.91
N ASP A 90 15.45 1.51 33.98
CA ASP A 90 15.24 2.38 35.13
C ASP A 90 16.58 2.58 35.84
N HIS A 91 17.48 3.30 35.17
CA HIS A 91 18.63 3.91 35.81
C HIS A 91 18.46 5.41 35.65
N MET A 92 17.42 5.92 36.31
CA MET A 92 17.35 7.31 36.71
C MET A 92 18.64 7.60 37.49
N MET A 93 19.59 8.26 36.84
CA MET A 93 20.61 8.98 37.57
C MET A 93 19.89 10.14 38.23
N ASP A 94 19.64 10.00 39.52
CA ASP A 94 19.18 11.08 40.39
C ASP A 94 20.31 12.12 40.45
N SER A 95 20.27 13.05 39.50
CA SER A 95 21.04 14.27 39.57
C SER A 95 20.14 15.26 40.29
N ASP A 96 20.36 15.38 41.61
CA ASP A 96 19.85 16.45 42.49
C ASP A 96 20.20 17.83 41.90
N ASP A 97 19.44 18.29 40.93
CA ASP A 97 19.35 19.70 40.55
C ASP A 97 17.86 20.04 40.52
N ASP A 98 17.35 20.43 41.69
CA ASP A 98 16.06 21.08 41.88
C ASP A 98 16.06 22.41 41.11
N ASP A 99 15.76 22.37 39.81
CA ASP A 99 15.27 23.54 39.08
C ASP A 99 13.80 23.28 38.71
N ASP A 100 12.92 23.83 39.53
CA ASP A 100 11.46 23.94 39.35
C ASP A 100 11.13 24.80 38.11
N ASN A 101 11.56 24.36 36.93
CA ASN A 101 11.12 24.89 35.65
C ASN A 101 10.36 23.79 34.90
N ASP A 102 9.09 23.62 35.32
CA ASP A 102 8.01 22.94 34.61
C ASP A 102 7.61 23.71 33.32
N ASP A 103 8.60 24.21 32.58
CA ASP A 103 8.42 24.70 31.22
C ASP A 103 8.35 23.50 30.29
N ASN A 104 7.20 22.82 30.34
CA ASN A 104 6.62 21.89 29.37
C ASN A 104 7.66 21.16 28.49
N VAL A 105 8.14 20.00 28.96
CA VAL A 105 9.02 19.07 28.21
C VAL A 105 8.54 18.85 26.77
N ASP A 106 7.22 18.84 26.55
CA ASP A 106 6.58 18.69 25.23
C ASP A 106 6.89 19.87 24.29
N SER A 107 6.91 21.09 24.83
CA SER A 107 7.30 22.31 24.10
C SER A 107 8.77 22.27 23.67
N TYR A 108 9.65 21.72 24.50
CA TYR A 108 11.06 21.57 24.15
C TYR A 108 11.29 20.51 23.06
N LEU A 109 10.62 19.37 23.15
CA LEU A 109 10.69 18.30 22.14
C LEU A 109 10.18 18.76 20.78
N GLU A 110 9.04 19.47 20.74
CA GLU A 110 8.50 20.00 19.49
C GLU A 110 9.44 21.07 18.89
N LYS A 111 10.11 21.87 19.74
CA LYS A 111 11.12 22.82 19.29
C LYS A 111 12.34 22.12 18.68
N ILE A 112 12.87 21.07 19.32
CA ILE A 112 13.98 20.27 18.77
C ILE A 112 13.58 19.68 17.41
N LYS A 113 12.42 19.02 17.34
CA LYS A 113 11.92 18.42 16.10
C LYS A 113 11.86 19.45 14.96
N ASN A 114 11.34 20.63 15.23
CA ASN A 114 11.26 21.70 14.24
C ASN A 114 12.65 22.21 13.81
N ILE A 115 13.60 22.30 14.74
CA ILE A 115 15.00 22.66 14.44
C ILE A 115 15.64 21.59 13.54
N CYS A 116 15.55 20.31 13.93
CA CYS A 116 16.11 19.20 13.17
C CYS A 116 15.48 19.09 11.77
N ALA A 117 14.16 19.25 11.66
CA ALA A 117 13.47 19.24 10.37
C ALA A 117 13.92 20.39 9.46
N SER A 118 14.12 21.59 10.03
CA SER A 118 14.60 22.75 9.29
C SER A 118 16.05 22.58 8.82
N GLU A 119 16.91 22.02 9.68
CA GLU A 119 18.30 21.70 9.34
C GLU A 119 18.39 20.66 8.22
N TYR A 120 17.57 19.60 8.29
CA TYR A 120 17.47 18.59 7.24
C TYR A 120 17.04 19.19 5.90
N GLN A 121 16.02 20.05 5.91
CA GLN A 121 15.48 20.68 4.69
C GLN A 121 16.43 21.71 4.07
N SER A 122 17.30 22.34 4.86
CA SER A 122 18.21 23.39 4.40
C SER A 122 19.60 22.89 4.02
N SER A 123 19.97 21.69 4.47
CA SER A 123 21.28 21.09 4.18
C SER A 123 21.34 20.46 2.79
N GLU A 124 22.52 20.51 2.17
CA GLU A 124 22.77 19.76 0.94
C GLU A 124 22.92 18.27 1.24
N GLU A 125 22.45 17.41 0.34
CA GLU A 125 22.51 15.93 0.45
C GLU A 125 23.93 15.42 0.80
N ARG A 126 24.97 16.04 0.23
CA ARG A 126 26.37 15.67 0.52
C ARG A 126 26.78 15.94 1.97
N GLU A 127 26.26 16.99 2.59
CA GLU A 127 26.57 17.29 3.99
C GLU A 127 25.81 16.34 4.91
N LEU A 128 24.57 16.00 4.57
CA LEU A 128 23.79 14.97 5.28
C LEU A 128 24.50 13.61 5.24
N ASP A 129 24.99 13.19 4.07
CA ASP A 129 25.76 11.94 3.91
C ASP A 129 27.04 11.94 4.75
N ARG A 130 27.74 13.08 4.77
CA ARG A 130 28.96 13.24 5.58
C ARG A 130 28.65 13.13 7.07
N GLN A 131 27.56 13.73 7.53
CA GLN A 131 27.11 13.64 8.93
C GLN A 131 26.72 12.21 9.32
N LEU A 132 25.93 11.52 8.49
CA LEU A 132 25.57 10.11 8.68
C LEU A 132 26.82 9.23 8.76
N THR A 133 27.76 9.43 7.83
CA THR A 133 29.03 8.71 7.82
C THR A 133 29.84 8.94 9.11
N LEU A 134 29.85 10.18 9.62
CA LEU A 134 30.55 10.51 10.87
C LEU A 134 29.91 9.83 12.09
N LEU A 135 28.59 9.64 12.07
CA LEU A 135 27.84 8.87 13.06
C LEU A 135 27.98 7.35 12.88
N GLY A 136 28.70 6.90 11.84
CA GLY A 136 28.86 5.48 11.53
C GLY A 136 27.65 4.84 10.86
N VAL A 137 26.72 5.66 10.35
CA VAL A 137 25.54 5.22 9.60
C VAL A 137 25.85 5.33 8.11
N GLY A 138 25.78 4.22 7.38
CA GLY A 138 25.95 4.22 5.93
C GLY A 138 24.74 4.85 5.23
N THR A 139 24.95 5.30 3.99
CA THR A 139 23.91 5.95 3.17
C THR A 139 23.06 4.97 2.38
N ASP A 140 23.46 3.69 2.32
CA ASP A 140 22.67 2.63 1.69
C ASP A 140 21.50 2.17 2.56
N ASN A 141 20.44 1.68 1.91
CA ASN A 141 19.22 1.25 2.60
C ASN A 141 19.45 0.16 3.65
N ASP A 142 20.39 -0.76 3.39
CA ASP A 142 20.67 -1.86 4.30
C ASP A 142 21.37 -1.35 5.56
N SER A 143 22.31 -0.41 5.41
CA SER A 143 22.97 0.24 6.54
C SER A 143 22.00 1.06 7.37
N LEU A 144 21.16 1.90 6.75
CA LEU A 144 20.12 2.67 7.44
C LEU A 144 19.16 1.77 8.22
N LEU A 145 18.69 0.69 7.58
CA LEU A 145 17.81 -0.27 8.24
C LEU A 145 18.55 -0.96 9.39
N SER A 146 19.82 -1.32 9.23
CA SER A 146 20.60 -2.01 10.27
C SER A 146 20.80 -1.17 11.53
N SER A 147 20.93 0.15 11.39
CA SER A 147 21.09 1.10 12.51
C SER A 147 19.88 1.21 13.41
N LEU A 148 18.68 0.85 12.93
CA LEU A 148 17.46 0.84 13.73
C LEU A 148 17.45 -0.34 14.71
N THR A 149 16.85 -0.11 15.88
CA THR A 149 16.54 -1.16 16.86
C THR A 149 15.51 -2.15 16.29
N ASP A 150 15.44 -3.35 16.88
CA ASP A 150 14.46 -4.35 16.48
C ASP A 150 13.01 -3.87 16.66
N ILE A 151 12.78 -2.98 17.62
CA ILE A 151 11.47 -2.39 17.88
C ILE A 151 11.12 -1.39 16.76
N GLU A 152 12.04 -0.50 16.41
CA GLU A 152 11.83 0.48 15.33
C GLU A 152 11.63 -0.19 13.98
N LYS A 153 12.40 -1.24 13.66
CA LYS A 153 12.22 -2.05 12.44
C LYS A 153 10.82 -2.65 12.33
N LYS A 154 10.30 -3.20 13.45
CA LYS A 154 8.94 -3.76 13.51
C LYS A 154 7.89 -2.67 13.29
N SER A 155 8.04 -1.52 13.93
CA SER A 155 7.15 -0.37 13.78
C SER A 155 7.13 0.12 12.33
N PHE A 156 8.30 0.31 11.70
CA PHE A 156 8.40 0.70 10.30
C PHE A 156 7.70 -0.30 9.37
N THR A 157 7.96 -1.59 9.56
CA THR A 157 7.32 -2.67 8.78
C THR A 157 5.80 -2.65 8.94
N LEU A 158 5.31 -2.41 10.15
CA LEU A 158 3.88 -2.32 10.44
C LEU A 158 3.24 -1.12 9.74
N PHE A 159 3.87 0.06 9.78
CA PHE A 159 3.38 1.24 9.06
C PHE A 159 3.37 1.04 7.55
N TYR A 160 4.43 0.44 7.00
CA TYR A 160 4.52 0.15 5.57
C TYR A 160 3.41 -0.81 5.12
N ASN A 161 3.18 -1.89 5.87
CA ASN A 161 2.08 -2.81 5.59
C ASN A 161 0.71 -2.11 5.65
N LYS A 162 0.51 -1.23 6.64
CA LYS A 162 -0.73 -0.44 6.76
C LYS A 162 -0.94 0.50 5.57
N LEU A 163 0.11 1.13 5.05
CA LEU A 163 0.03 1.93 3.82
C LEU A 163 -0.39 1.06 2.64
N LEU A 164 0.29 -0.07 2.42
CA LEU A 164 -0.03 -1.00 1.33
C LEU A 164 -1.47 -1.47 1.37
N GLU A 165 -2.00 -1.81 2.54
CA GLU A 165 -3.39 -2.23 2.71
C GLU A 165 -4.39 -1.14 2.31
N GLN A 166 -4.11 0.11 2.68
CA GLN A 166 -4.96 1.26 2.35
C GLN A 166 -4.92 1.58 0.85
N GLU A 167 -3.76 1.52 0.22
CA GLU A 167 -3.59 1.81 -1.21
C GLU A 167 -4.10 0.69 -2.12
N ALA A 168 -3.92 -0.56 -1.69
CA ALA A 168 -4.36 -1.73 -2.45
C ALA A 168 -5.89 -1.79 -2.57
N ASN A 169 -6.65 -1.04 -1.77
CA ASN A 169 -8.12 -1.08 -1.70
C ASN A 169 -8.67 -2.51 -1.44
N LEU A 170 -7.83 -3.43 -0.94
CA LEU A 170 -8.22 -4.82 -0.64
C LEU A 170 -9.26 -4.91 0.50
N GLY A 171 -9.40 -3.85 1.32
CA GLY A 171 -10.42 -3.74 2.36
C GLY A 171 -11.85 -3.51 1.83
N ARG A 172 -12.03 -3.09 0.56
CA ARG A 172 -13.34 -3.03 -0.09
C ARG A 172 -13.65 -4.39 -0.71
N SER A 173 -14.17 -5.29 0.12
CA SER A 173 -14.79 -6.51 -0.41
C SER A 173 -15.95 -6.12 -1.33
N VAL A 174 -15.95 -6.64 -2.55
CA VAL A 174 -17.08 -6.51 -3.50
C VAL A 174 -18.34 -7.21 -2.96
N PHE A 175 -18.20 -8.01 -1.89
CA PHE A 175 -19.28 -8.73 -1.22
C PHE A 175 -19.86 -8.01 0.00
N THR A 176 -19.28 -6.91 0.48
CA THR A 176 -19.89 -6.16 1.59
C THR A 176 -20.94 -5.20 1.04
N LYS A 177 -22.21 -5.47 1.37
CA LYS A 177 -23.33 -4.57 1.05
C LYS A 177 -23.04 -3.20 1.64
N LYS A 178 -23.09 -2.15 0.80
CA LYS A 178 -23.13 -0.76 1.27
C LYS A 178 -24.32 -0.64 2.23
N GLN A 179 -24.05 -0.37 3.50
CA GLN A 179 -25.09 0.08 4.42
C GLN A 179 -25.43 1.51 3.99
N GLU A 180 -26.65 1.70 3.48
CA GLU A 180 -27.17 3.04 3.23
C GLU A 180 -27.39 3.76 4.58
N PRO A 181 -27.05 5.05 4.68
CA PRO A 181 -27.35 5.83 5.87
C PRO A 181 -28.88 6.00 5.99
N LYS A 182 -29.40 5.72 7.19
CA LYS A 182 -30.79 6.03 7.58
C LYS A 182 -30.97 7.53 7.79
#